data_AF-A0A2N2Z4Y5-F1
#
_entry.id   AF-A0A2N2Z4Y5-F1
#
_cell.length_a   1.000
_cell.length_b   1.000
_cell.length_c   1.000
_cell.angle_alpha   90.00
_cell.angle_beta   90.00
_cell.angle_gamma   90.00
#
_symmetry.space_group_name_H-M   'P 1'
#
loop_
_entity.id
_entity.type
_entity.pdbx_description
1 polymer ?
#
loop_
_entity_poly.entity_id
_entity_poly.type
_entity_poly.pdbx_seq_one_letter_code
_entity_poly.pdbx_strand_id
1 'polypeptide(L)'
;MKIKFYQEKGFYLTLLTSTFIILISFVTDHYKNLFVHETGNIKIIGGIGVLLAIGLLFKVRYTRQLLAIIIMFAIFGVISMMINLGKDFLLAYSILLLVLVFVEYQLFFSIPVLRYVKK
;
A
#
# COMPACT_ATOMS: atom_id res chain seq x y z
N MET A 1 8.42 3.27 31.92
CA MET A 1 9.59 3.19 31.03
C MET A 1 9.15 3.57 29.61
N LYS A 2 9.26 4.86 29.22
CA LYS A 2 8.75 5.36 27.93
C LYS A 2 9.83 5.19 26.86
N ILE A 3 9.85 4.05 26.19
CA ILE A 3 10.60 3.88 24.94
C ILE A 3 9.96 4.83 23.93
N LYS A 4 10.68 5.88 23.53
CA LYS A 4 10.18 6.87 22.57
C LYS A 4 10.11 6.22 21.19
N PHE A 5 9.00 5.52 20.90
CA PHE A 5 8.74 4.81 19.64
C PHE A 5 8.99 5.69 18.39
N TYR A 6 8.65 6.98 18.50
CA TYR A 6 8.84 8.00 17.46
C TYR A 6 10.31 8.35 17.16
N GLN A 7 11.25 7.99 18.03
CA GLN A 7 12.68 8.27 17.84
C GLN A 7 13.43 7.13 17.15
N GLU A 8 12.76 6.02 16.85
CA GLU A 8 13.39 4.91 16.15
C GLU A 8 13.67 5.25 14.69
N LYS A 9 14.90 4.97 14.24
CA LYS A 9 15.31 5.15 12.84
C LYS A 9 14.41 4.30 11.93
N GLY A 10 13.62 4.96 11.08
CA GLY A 10 12.69 4.33 10.16
C GLY A 10 11.21 4.46 10.55
N PHE A 11 10.88 4.89 11.76
CA PHE A 11 9.49 5.06 12.22
C PHE A 11 8.68 5.96 11.28
N TYR A 12 9.17 7.17 10.96
CA TYR A 12 8.45 8.10 10.09
C TYR A 12 8.23 7.56 8.68
N LEU A 13 9.19 6.80 8.15
CA LEU A 13 9.05 6.20 6.84
C LEU A 13 7.98 5.11 6.87
N THR A 14 8.03 4.22 7.87
CA THR A 14 7.01 3.17 8.08
C THR A 14 5.62 3.78 8.29
N LEU A 15 5.52 4.87 9.05
CA LEU A 15 4.27 5.59 9.27
C LEU A 15 3.71 6.14 7.95
N LEU A 16 4.56 6.74 7.14
CA LEU A 16 4.20 7.26 5.83
C LEU A 16 3.77 6.13 4.88
N THR A 17 4.49 5.00 4.85
CA THR A 17 4.10 3.80 4.08
C THR A 17 2.73 3.29 4.51
N SER A 18 2.51 3.11 5.81
CA SER A 18 1.22 2.65 6.35
C SER A 18 0.09 3.63 6.05
N THR A 19 0.37 4.93 6.13
CA THR A 19 -0.62 5.97 5.79
C THR A 19 -1.02 5.90 4.32
N PHE A 20 -0.05 5.73 3.41
CA PHE A 20 -0.35 5.54 1.99
C PHE A 20 -1.19 4.30 1.74
N ILE A 21 -0.88 3.16 2.37
CA ILE A 21 -1.66 1.93 2.22
C ILE A 21 -3.11 2.15 2.65
N ILE A 22 -3.33 2.78 3.82
CA ILE A 22 -4.66 3.09 4.34
C ILE A 22 -5.41 4.05 3.41
N LEU A 23 -4.71 5.06 2.90
CA LEU A 23 -5.29 6.08 2.02
C LEU A 23 -5.69 5.46 0.67
N ILE A 24 -4.88 4.55 0.11
CA ILE A 24 -5.23 3.80 -1.09
C ILE A 24 -6.46 2.93 -0.84
N SER A 25 -6.50 2.19 0.28
CA SER A 25 -7.69 1.41 0.65
C SER A 25 -8.95 2.26 0.73
N PHE A 26 -8.85 3.45 1.34
CA PHE A 26 -9.99 4.35 1.48
C PHE A 26 -10.41 4.98 0.14
N VAL A 27 -9.46 5.48 -0.64
CA VAL A 27 -9.73 6.12 -1.94
C VAL A 27 -10.31 5.12 -2.93
N THR A 28 -9.77 3.91 -2.99
CA THR A 28 -10.28 2.86 -3.90
C THR A 28 -11.65 2.33 -3.48
N ASP A 29 -12.00 2.35 -2.18
CA ASP A 29 -13.33 1.96 -1.70
C ASP A 29 -14.36 3.11 -1.74
N HIS A 30 -13.93 4.38 -1.65
CA HIS A 30 -14.84 5.53 -1.73
C HIS A 30 -15.12 5.96 -3.18
N TYR A 31 -14.10 5.96 -4.04
CA TYR A 31 -14.21 6.33 -5.45
C TYR A 31 -14.39 5.11 -6.36
N LYS A 32 -15.31 4.20 -6.01
CA LYS A 32 -15.55 2.97 -6.78
C LYS A 32 -15.88 3.22 -8.24
N ASN A 33 -16.55 4.33 -8.54
CA ASN A 33 -16.88 4.71 -9.91
C ASN A 33 -15.64 5.00 -10.76
N LEU A 34 -14.50 5.34 -10.15
CA LEU A 34 -13.24 5.56 -10.85
C LEU A 34 -12.38 4.29 -10.96
N PHE A 35 -12.60 3.27 -10.11
CA PHE A 35 -11.67 2.15 -9.95
C PHE A 35 -12.30 0.74 -10.07
N VAL A 36 -13.63 0.61 -10.03
CA VAL A 36 -14.37 -0.66 -9.94
C VAL A 36 -15.51 -0.72 -10.97
N HIS A 37 -15.38 -0.02 -12.10
CA HIS A 37 -16.53 0.26 -12.97
C HIS A 37 -17.21 -1.01 -13.51
N GLU A 38 -16.53 -2.15 -13.65
CA GLU A 38 -17.17 -3.38 -14.19
C GLU A 38 -16.72 -4.71 -13.57
N THR A 39 -15.77 -4.71 -12.63
CA THR A 39 -15.19 -5.96 -12.09
C THR A 39 -15.58 -6.16 -10.62
N GLY A 40 -16.82 -6.64 -10.42
CA GLY A 40 -17.38 -7.16 -9.17
C GLY A 40 -16.59 -6.91 -7.87
N ASN A 41 -16.72 -5.71 -7.29
CA ASN A 41 -16.29 -5.41 -5.91
C ASN A 41 -14.85 -5.84 -5.53
N ILE A 42 -13.93 -5.98 -6.50
CA ILE A 42 -12.56 -6.40 -6.25
C ILE A 42 -11.83 -5.25 -5.55
N LYS A 43 -11.69 -5.35 -4.23
CA LYS A 43 -10.97 -4.37 -3.41
C LYS A 43 -9.46 -4.54 -3.63
N ILE A 44 -8.85 -3.64 -4.39
CA ILE A 44 -7.41 -3.61 -4.75
C ILE A 44 -6.53 -3.76 -3.49
N ILE A 45 -6.85 -3.02 -2.44
CA ILE A 45 -6.26 -3.16 -1.10
C ILE A 45 -7.43 -3.13 -0.12
N GLY A 46 -8.11 -4.26 0.07
CA GLY A 46 -9.22 -4.37 1.01
C GLY A 46 -8.81 -4.22 2.48
N GLY A 47 -9.69 -4.62 3.41
CA GLY A 47 -9.43 -4.52 4.85
C GLY A 47 -8.18 -5.27 5.34
N ILE A 48 -7.73 -6.28 4.59
CA ILE A 48 -6.48 -7.03 4.85
C ILE A 48 -5.26 -6.10 4.72
N GLY A 49 -5.25 -5.18 3.75
CA GLY A 49 -4.14 -4.24 3.59
C GLY A 49 -4.05 -3.23 4.73
N VAL A 50 -5.20 -2.76 5.24
CA VAL A 50 -5.25 -1.90 6.43
C VAL A 50 -4.75 -2.64 7.67
N LEU A 51 -5.20 -3.89 7.88
CA LEU A 51 -4.74 -4.73 9.00
C LEU A 51 -3.21 -4.94 8.95
N LEU A 52 -2.66 -5.20 7.77
CA LEU A 52 -1.22 -5.37 7.60
C LEU A 52 -0.46 -4.06 7.75
N ALA A 53 -1.02 -2.92 7.33
CA ALA A 53 -0.42 -1.59 7.52
C ALA A 53 -0.32 -1.23 9.01
N ILE A 54 -1.34 -1.61 9.80
CA ILE A 54 -1.30 -1.51 11.27
C ILE A 54 -0.26 -2.48 11.82
N GLY A 55 -0.25 -3.73 11.36
CA GLY A 55 0.76 -4.71 11.76
C GLY A 55 2.20 -4.31 11.41
N LEU A 56 2.41 -3.49 10.39
CA LEU A 56 3.71 -2.89 10.05
C LEU A 56 4.15 -1.88 11.13
N LEU A 57 3.23 -1.09 11.68
CA LEU A 57 3.50 -0.15 12.78
C LEU A 57 3.82 -0.89 14.09
N PHE A 58 3.13 -2.01 14.34
CA PHE A 58 3.37 -2.89 15.48
C PHE A 58 4.57 -3.84 15.29
N LYS A 59 5.35 -3.65 14.21
CA LYS A 59 6.59 -4.41 13.94
C LYS A 59 6.39 -5.92 13.85
N VAL A 60 5.24 -6.36 13.35
CA VAL A 60 4.99 -7.79 13.13
C VAL A 60 5.96 -8.31 12.05
N ARG A 61 6.73 -9.34 12.38
CA ARG A 61 7.90 -9.79 11.61
C ARG A 61 7.64 -10.07 10.12
N TYR A 62 6.45 -10.54 9.77
CA TYR A 62 6.08 -10.94 8.40
C TYR A 62 5.21 -9.93 7.65
N THR A 63 4.74 -8.85 8.30
CA THR A 63 3.80 -7.91 7.65
C THR A 63 4.43 -7.20 6.48
N ARG A 64 5.72 -6.87 6.55
CA ARG A 64 6.45 -6.25 5.43
C ARG A 64 6.44 -7.11 4.17
N GLN A 65 6.73 -8.41 4.31
CA GLN A 65 6.80 -9.34 3.18
C GLN A 65 5.41 -9.60 2.60
N LEU A 66 4.42 -9.80 3.47
CA LEU A 66 3.03 -9.99 3.04
C LEU A 66 2.49 -8.75 2.32
N LEU A 67 2.74 -7.54 2.85
CA LEU A 67 2.37 -6.28 2.20
C LEU A 67 3.05 -6.11 0.85
N ALA A 68 4.34 -6.41 0.76
CA ALA A 68 5.07 -6.31 -0.50
C ALA A 68 4.46 -7.23 -1.57
N ILE A 69 4.16 -8.48 -1.22
CA ILE A 69 3.50 -9.43 -2.14
C ILE A 69 2.11 -8.92 -2.56
N ILE A 70 1.30 -8.46 -1.60
CA ILE A 70 -0.05 -7.93 -1.89
C ILE A 70 0.02 -6.72 -2.81
N ILE A 71 0.96 -5.81 -2.59
CA ILE A 71 1.14 -4.62 -3.42
C ILE A 71 1.64 -4.99 -4.82
N MET A 72 2.51 -5.99 -4.93
CA MET A 72 2.92 -6.52 -6.24
C MET A 72 1.72 -7.05 -7.03
N PHE A 73 0.82 -7.80 -6.39
CA PHE A 73 -0.44 -8.23 -7.00
C PHE A 73 -1.35 -7.05 -7.36
N ALA A 74 -1.42 -6.03 -6.51
CA ALA A 74 -2.21 -4.82 -6.77
C ALA A 74 -1.67 -4.05 -7.98
N ILE A 75 -0.36 -3.93 -8.13
CA ILE A 75 0.29 -3.30 -9.31
C ILE A 75 -0.07 -4.07 -10.57
N PHE A 76 0.04 -5.41 -10.54
CA PHE A 76 -0.35 -6.24 -11.68
C PHE A 76 -1.83 -6.06 -12.06
N GLY A 77 -2.72 -6.02 -11.06
CA GLY A 77 -4.14 -5.75 -11.26
C GLY A 77 -4.40 -4.38 -11.88
N VAL A 78 -3.72 -3.34 -11.39
CA VAL A 78 -3.83 -1.97 -11.93
C VAL A 78 -3.33 -1.89 -13.38
N ILE A 79 -2.19 -2.53 -13.71
CA ILE A 79 -1.68 -2.58 -15.09
C ILE A 79 -2.67 -3.29 -16.00
N SER A 80 -3.21 -4.45 -15.58
CA SER A 80 -4.20 -5.19 -16.35
C SER A 80 -5.47 -4.36 -16.59
N MET A 81 -5.93 -3.61 -15.58
CA MET A 81 -7.05 -2.67 -15.73
C MET A 81 -6.72 -1.53 -16.70
N MET A 82 -5.53 -0.93 -16.63
CA MET A 82 -5.12 0.14 -17.54
C MET A 82 -5.10 -0.28 -19.01
N ILE A 83 -4.78 -1.54 -19.30
CA ILE A 83 -4.77 -2.08 -20.67
C ILE A 83 -6.21 -2.31 -21.18
N ASN A 84 -7.13 -2.69 -20.29
CA ASN A 84 -8.51 -3.05 -20.64
C ASN A 84 -9.48 -1.85 -20.62
N LEU A 85 -9.21 -0.82 -19.83
CA LEU A 85 -10.04 0.39 -19.73
C LEU A 85 -9.63 1.44 -20.77
N GLY A 86 -10.61 2.14 -21.32
CA GLY A 86 -10.41 3.27 -22.23
C GLY A 86 -9.68 4.45 -21.58
N LYS A 87 -9.30 5.44 -22.41
CA LYS A 87 -8.48 6.61 -22.02
C LYS A 87 -9.05 7.41 -20.84
N ASP A 88 -10.34 7.32 -20.57
CA ASP A 88 -11.06 8.14 -19.57
C ASP A 88 -10.60 7.91 -18.13
N PHE A 89 -10.09 6.71 -17.79
CA PHE A 89 -9.62 6.39 -16.44
C PHE A 89 -8.10 6.33 -16.32
N LEU A 90 -7.38 6.50 -17.43
CA LEU A 90 -5.94 6.26 -17.53
C LEU A 90 -5.14 7.14 -16.56
N LEU A 91 -5.56 8.38 -16.33
CA LEU A 91 -4.93 9.30 -15.39
C LEU A 91 -5.06 8.82 -13.93
N ALA A 92 -6.27 8.39 -13.52
CA ALA A 92 -6.52 7.91 -12.16
C ALA A 92 -5.71 6.64 -11.85
N TYR A 93 -5.68 5.68 -12.78
CA TYR A 93 -4.88 4.47 -12.63
C TYR A 93 -3.37 4.74 -12.71
N SER A 94 -2.92 5.73 -13.50
CA SER A 94 -1.50 6.13 -13.54
C SER A 94 -1.01 6.69 -12.21
N ILE A 95 -1.82 7.55 -11.56
CA ILE A 95 -1.51 8.07 -10.23
C ILE A 95 -1.48 6.94 -9.21
N LEU A 96 -2.49 6.05 -9.25
CA LEU A 96 -2.55 4.90 -8.35
C LEU A 96 -1.32 3.99 -8.51
N LEU A 97 -0.91 3.71 -9.75
CA LEU A 97 0.28 2.94 -10.07
C LEU A 97 1.55 3.58 -9.50
N LEU A 98 1.74 4.89 -9.69
CA LEU A 98 2.89 5.62 -9.15
C LEU A 98 2.98 5.51 -7.62
N VAL A 99 1.84 5.65 -6.93
CA VAL A 99 1.79 5.51 -5.47
C VAL A 99 2.10 4.07 -5.05
N LEU A 100 1.55 3.07 -5.74
CA LEU A 100 1.82 1.66 -5.42
C LEU A 100 3.29 1.29 -5.63
N VAL A 101 3.92 1.73 -6.72
CA VAL A 101 5.35 1.52 -6.98
C VAL A 101 6.21 2.20 -5.92
N PHE A 102 5.83 3.42 -5.50
CA PHE A 102 6.53 4.12 -4.42
C PHE A 102 6.44 3.36 -3.09
N VAL A 103 5.27 2.84 -2.74
CA VAL A 103 5.06 2.03 -1.53
C VAL A 103 5.83 0.70 -1.61
N GLU A 104 5.80 0.03 -2.76
CA GLU A 104 6.56 -1.21 -2.99
C GLU A 104 8.08 -0.97 -2.84
N TYR A 105 8.59 0.12 -3.42
CA TYR A 105 9.98 0.53 -3.27
C TYR A 105 10.34 0.74 -1.79
N GLN A 106 9.48 1.41 -1.02
CA GLN A 106 9.68 1.58 0.42
C GLN A 106 9.70 0.24 1.17
N LEU A 107 8.86 -0.73 0.81
CA LEU A 107 8.80 -2.02 1.49
C LEU A 107 10.01 -2.91 1.19
N PHE A 108 10.48 -2.94 -0.07
CA PHE A 108 11.62 -3.76 -0.50
C PHE A 108 12.97 -3.13 -0.17
N PHE A 109 13.19 -1.89 -0.62
CA PHE A 109 14.54 -1.29 -0.66
C PHE A 109 14.85 -0.39 0.55
N SER A 110 13.83 0.05 1.29
CA SER A 110 14.08 0.96 2.42
C SER A 110 14.67 0.23 3.62
N ILE A 111 15.99 0.36 3.78
CA ILE A 111 16.76 -0.06 4.96
C ILE A 111 16.16 0.49 6.27
N PRO A 112 15.66 1.75 6.34
CA PRO A 112 14.94 2.26 7.51
C PRO A 112 13.70 1.43 7.89
N VAL A 113 12.85 1.08 6.93
CA VAL A 113 11.63 0.28 7.18
C VAL A 113 12.00 -1.13 7.63
N LEU A 114 13.02 -1.73 7.01
CA LEU A 114 13.56 -3.03 7.42
C LEU A 114 14.06 -3.01 8.88
N ARG A 115 14.81 -1.99 9.29
CA ARG A 115 15.35 -1.88 10.66
C ARG A 115 14.28 -1.66 11.70
N TYR A 116 13.21 -0.95 11.35
CA TYR A 116 12.09 -0.69 12.25
C TYR A 116 11.31 -1.97 12.55
N VAL A 117 11.03 -2.80 11.53
CA VAL A 117 10.24 -4.04 11.69
C VAL A 117 11.06 -5.19 12.31
N LYS A 118 12.39 -5.22 12.15
CA LYS A 118 13.26 -6.27 12.73
C LYS A 118 13.62 -6.06 14.21
N LYS A 119 13.33 -4.90 14.80
CA LYS A 119 13.68 -4.53 16.17
C LYS A 119 12.59 -4.91 17.17
#